data_AF-A0A6A7M7I4-F1
#
_entry.id   AF-A0A6A7M7I4-F1
#
_cell.length_a   1.000
_cell.length_b   1.000
_cell.length_c   1.000
_cell.angle_alpha   90.00
_cell.angle_beta   90.00
_cell.angle_gamma   90.00
#
_symmetry.space_group_name_H-M   'P 1'
#
loop_
_entity.id
_entity.type
_entity.pdbx_description
1 polymer ?
#
loop_
_entity_poly.entity_id
_entity_poly.type
_entity_poly.pdbx_seq_one_letter_code
_entity_poly.pdbx_strand_id
1 'polypeptide(L)'
;MSMQEYRTLQRAIAMVVLAGLSGWALMASAAPPGDPSQGDGGVSAFYSWTGDVPRQPGTLLRHEPLPEGLMLENASRGLRILYSSTDGIRGQAPVSASGAVFLPKGTPPAGGWPIVAWAHGTVGIADVCAPSWGGRLQRDATYLNAWLGQGYAIVATDYQGLGTPGGHPYFAARPHAYSVLDSVRAALKGLPGLANAVVVIGQSQGGAAAFAAAGYAPEYAPDINLRGTVATGVPSFSTAHLAKLADRSGDTVDLGIAYTMLLMHLAQQVVPELDPVEYLTDKARAIYERATKACLGELFEATRAAALTRSTVFKKDPLPFLSQTYQYLTYPTLALRQPTFIGIGEKDRDVPSAMQLELVKDSCAGGAPVQAHLYPGLGHSGAVNGSLPDSLPFVRQVMAGGPVASNCAAQPSLPGAAAKN
;
A
#
# COMPACT_ATOMS: atom_id res chain seq x y z
N MET A 1 8.52 -41.43 54.44
CA MET A 1 7.65 -40.24 54.56
C MET A 1 6.22 -40.69 54.76
N SER A 2 5.60 -40.25 55.84
CA SER A 2 4.24 -40.67 56.23
C SER A 2 3.18 -39.90 55.44
N MET A 3 1.97 -40.45 55.30
CA MET A 3 0.82 -39.80 54.62
C MET A 3 0.44 -38.42 55.20
N GLN A 4 0.97 -38.06 56.37
CA GLN A 4 0.77 -36.77 57.02
C GLN A 4 1.70 -35.68 56.46
N GLU A 5 2.86 -36.06 55.91
CA GLU A 5 3.80 -35.14 55.26
C GLU A 5 3.32 -34.75 53.85
N TYR A 6 2.57 -35.62 53.17
CA TYR A 6 2.01 -35.35 51.83
C TYR A 6 0.85 -34.34 51.85
N ARG A 7 0.02 -34.36 52.90
CA ARG A 7 -1.10 -33.41 53.07
C ARG A 7 -0.64 -32.00 53.46
N THR A 8 0.54 -31.89 54.08
CA THR A 8 1.11 -30.60 54.48
C THR A 8 1.77 -29.90 53.28
N LEU A 9 2.35 -30.67 52.34
CA LEU A 9 2.91 -30.14 51.09
C LEU A 9 1.82 -29.67 50.10
N GLN A 10 0.67 -30.35 50.03
CA GLN A 10 -0.44 -29.92 49.15
C GLN A 10 -1.17 -28.66 49.62
N ARG A 11 -1.18 -28.37 50.93
CA ARG A 11 -1.77 -27.11 51.45
C ARG A 11 -0.84 -25.90 51.28
N ALA A 12 0.47 -26.11 51.23
CA ALA A 12 1.43 -25.03 50.96
C ALA A 12 1.43 -24.58 49.49
N ILE A 13 1.21 -25.51 48.56
CA ILE A 13 1.13 -25.21 47.12
C ILE A 13 -0.21 -24.51 46.75
N ALA A 14 -1.30 -24.80 47.47
CA ALA A 14 -2.59 -24.15 47.24
C ALA A 14 -2.67 -22.70 47.77
N MET A 15 -1.80 -22.29 48.71
CA MET A 15 -1.78 -20.91 49.24
C MET A 15 -0.79 -19.96 48.56
N VAL A 16 0.15 -20.46 47.75
CA VAL A 16 1.03 -19.60 46.92
C VAL A 16 0.38 -19.26 45.56
N VAL A 17 -0.66 -20.00 45.13
CA VAL A 17 -1.36 -19.77 43.85
C VAL A 17 -2.52 -18.75 43.98
N LEU A 18 -2.91 -18.33 45.18
CA LEU A 18 -4.05 -17.44 45.41
C LEU A 18 -3.73 -16.05 45.97
N ALA A 19 -2.44 -15.69 46.11
CA ALA A 19 -1.99 -14.37 46.56
C ALA A 19 -1.23 -13.57 45.47
N GLY A 20 -1.32 -13.98 44.21
CA GLY A 20 -0.69 -13.29 43.06
C GLY A 20 -1.66 -12.68 42.04
N LEU A 21 -2.98 -12.74 42.29
CA LEU A 21 -4.02 -12.37 41.32
C LEU A 21 -4.68 -11.00 41.59
N SER A 22 -4.05 -10.13 42.38
CA SER A 22 -4.52 -8.76 42.60
C SER A 22 -3.43 -7.77 42.22
N GLY A 23 -3.41 -7.32 40.96
CA GLY A 23 -2.55 -6.20 40.57
C GLY A 23 -1.89 -6.29 39.20
N TRP A 24 -2.49 -6.95 38.21
CA TRP A 24 -2.23 -6.58 36.81
C TRP A 24 -3.49 -5.92 36.31
N ALA A 25 -3.68 -4.66 36.71
CA ALA A 25 -4.43 -3.77 35.85
C ALA A 25 -3.74 -3.85 34.50
N LEU A 26 -4.45 -4.35 33.48
CA LEU A 26 -4.11 -4.09 32.09
C LEU A 26 -3.97 -2.59 31.99
N MET A 27 -2.73 -2.10 32.06
CA MET A 27 -2.44 -0.74 31.66
C MET A 27 -2.67 -0.74 30.16
N ALA A 28 -3.89 -0.34 29.78
CA ALA A 28 -4.23 0.08 28.45
C ALA A 28 -3.22 1.17 28.09
N SER A 29 -2.17 0.79 27.35
CA SER A 29 -1.29 1.78 26.77
C SER A 29 -2.08 2.41 25.65
N ALA A 30 -2.63 3.60 25.89
CA ALA A 30 -3.07 4.47 24.81
C ALA A 30 -1.97 4.46 23.73
N ALA A 31 -2.38 4.31 22.47
CA ALA A 31 -1.43 4.39 21.36
C ALA A 31 -0.63 5.71 21.52
N PRO A 32 0.71 5.69 21.42
CA PRO A 32 1.49 6.90 21.56
C PRO A 32 0.97 7.95 20.56
N PRO A 33 0.87 9.23 20.95
CA PRO A 33 0.48 10.28 20.02
C PRO A 33 1.41 10.24 18.81
N GLY A 34 0.85 10.36 17.61
CA GLY A 34 1.61 10.35 16.37
C GLY A 34 2.69 11.42 16.37
N ASP A 35 3.86 11.10 15.84
CA ASP A 35 4.94 12.06 15.66
C ASP A 35 4.47 13.14 14.65
N PRO A 36 4.38 14.42 15.04
CA PRO A 36 3.94 15.48 14.14
C PRO A 36 4.96 15.76 13.01
N SER A 37 6.15 15.18 13.05
CA SER A 37 7.10 15.17 11.93
C SER A 37 6.75 14.13 10.86
N GLN A 38 5.80 13.23 11.15
CA GLN A 38 5.43 12.10 10.31
C GLN A 38 4.00 12.23 9.74
N GLY A 39 3.24 13.25 10.14
CA GLY A 39 1.90 13.57 9.61
C GLY A 39 1.40 14.92 10.12
N ASP A 40 0.48 15.56 9.41
CA ASP A 40 -0.03 16.90 9.75
C ASP A 40 -1.27 16.87 10.65
N GLY A 41 -1.90 15.71 10.86
CA GLY A 41 -3.14 15.57 11.62
C GLY A 41 -4.30 16.40 11.06
N GLY A 42 -4.20 16.89 9.82
CA GLY A 42 -5.11 17.87 9.20
C GLY A 42 -6.48 17.33 8.81
N VAL A 43 -6.89 16.19 9.38
CA VAL A 43 -8.11 15.44 9.08
C VAL A 43 -9.09 15.50 10.25
N SER A 44 -10.34 15.07 10.04
CA SER A 44 -11.34 15.08 11.11
C SER A 44 -11.03 14.07 12.23
N ALA A 45 -11.71 14.24 13.37
CA ALA A 45 -11.67 13.29 14.49
C ALA A 45 -12.12 11.86 14.11
N PHE A 46 -12.71 11.66 12.93
CA PHE A 46 -12.99 10.32 12.41
C PHE A 46 -11.74 9.44 12.38
N TYR A 47 -10.61 10.02 11.95
CA TYR A 47 -9.37 9.29 11.71
C TYR A 47 -8.52 9.08 12.97
N SER A 48 -8.87 9.77 14.06
CA SER A 48 -8.23 9.57 15.35
C SER A 48 -8.99 8.49 16.14
N TRP A 49 -8.32 7.36 16.36
CA TRP A 49 -8.80 6.33 17.26
C TRP A 49 -8.24 6.58 18.67
N THR A 50 -9.13 6.78 19.64
CA THR A 50 -8.77 7.07 21.03
C THR A 50 -8.89 5.87 21.96
N GLY A 51 -9.43 4.75 21.47
CA GLY A 51 -9.49 3.49 22.23
C GLY A 51 -8.25 2.63 22.00
N ASP A 52 -8.22 1.46 22.64
CA ASP A 52 -7.21 0.44 22.33
C ASP A 52 -7.44 -0.09 20.90
N VAL A 53 -6.38 -0.14 20.09
CA VAL A 53 -6.46 -0.76 18.77
C VAL A 53 -6.46 -2.29 18.96
N PRO A 54 -7.48 -3.01 18.45
CA PRO A 54 -7.50 -4.47 18.52
C PRO A 54 -6.25 -5.10 17.92
N ARG A 55 -5.65 -6.06 18.65
CA ARG A 55 -4.52 -6.86 18.15
C ARG A 55 -4.87 -7.73 16.95
N GLN A 56 -6.14 -8.09 16.80
CA GLN A 56 -6.59 -8.82 15.62
C GLN A 56 -6.65 -7.85 14.43
N PRO A 57 -5.86 -8.06 13.37
CA PRO A 57 -5.88 -7.20 12.21
C PRO A 57 -7.18 -7.38 11.40
N GLY A 58 -7.60 -6.31 10.74
CA GLY A 58 -8.82 -6.24 9.96
C GLY A 58 -10.10 -6.23 10.79
N THR A 59 -10.10 -5.56 11.95
CA THR A 59 -11.31 -5.27 12.73
C THR A 59 -11.83 -3.90 12.35
N LEU A 60 -13.11 -3.79 11.99
CA LEU A 60 -13.75 -2.50 11.71
C LEU A 60 -13.96 -1.74 13.03
N LEU A 61 -13.32 -0.58 13.17
CA LEU A 61 -13.38 0.26 14.38
C LEU A 61 -14.48 1.30 14.29
N ARG A 62 -14.63 1.91 13.11
CA ARG A 62 -15.61 2.96 12.84
C ARG A 62 -15.92 3.00 11.35
N HIS A 63 -17.13 3.44 11.02
CA HIS A 63 -17.47 3.82 9.65
C HIS A 63 -18.49 4.97 9.64
N GLU A 64 -18.49 5.76 8.57
CA GLU A 64 -19.46 6.82 8.32
C GLU A 64 -19.74 6.96 6.82
N PRO A 65 -20.88 7.54 6.39
CA PRO A 65 -21.10 7.86 4.98
C PRO A 65 -19.98 8.76 4.42
N LEU A 66 -19.53 8.48 3.20
CA LEU A 66 -18.64 9.42 2.51
C LEU A 66 -19.40 10.69 2.11
N PRO A 67 -18.76 11.87 2.19
CA PRO A 67 -19.29 13.09 1.59
C PRO A 67 -19.59 12.89 0.10
N GLU A 68 -20.63 13.56 -0.40
CA GLU A 68 -21.08 13.45 -1.80
C GLU A 68 -19.95 13.76 -2.80
N GLY A 69 -19.12 14.76 -2.52
CA GLY A 69 -17.97 15.11 -3.36
C GLY A 69 -16.87 14.05 -3.46
N LEU A 70 -16.89 13.03 -2.60
CA LEU A 70 -15.93 11.90 -2.62
C LEU A 70 -16.54 10.61 -3.19
N MET A 71 -17.83 10.63 -3.53
CA MET A 71 -18.54 9.51 -4.11
C MET A 71 -18.03 9.17 -5.51
N LEU A 72 -18.20 7.91 -5.89
CA LEU A 72 -18.00 7.44 -7.26
C LEU A 72 -19.35 7.37 -7.95
N GLU A 73 -19.40 7.81 -9.22
CA GLU A 73 -20.63 7.87 -10.02
C GLU A 73 -21.41 6.54 -10.06
N ASN A 74 -20.70 5.40 -10.15
CA ASN A 74 -21.30 4.07 -10.20
C ASN A 74 -21.49 3.41 -8.82
N ALA A 75 -21.25 4.14 -7.73
CA ALA A 75 -21.54 3.67 -6.39
C ALA A 75 -22.96 4.06 -5.96
N SER A 76 -23.70 3.12 -5.37
CA SER A 76 -24.97 3.41 -4.68
C SER A 76 -24.74 3.92 -3.26
N ARG A 77 -23.62 3.54 -2.66
CA ARG A 77 -23.23 3.92 -1.30
C ARG A 77 -21.71 3.97 -1.19
N GLY A 78 -21.21 4.98 -0.49
CA GLY A 78 -19.82 5.13 -0.11
C GLY A 78 -19.71 5.24 1.41
N LEU A 79 -18.74 4.55 1.99
CA LEU A 79 -18.43 4.58 3.41
C LEU A 79 -16.96 4.92 3.60
N ARG A 80 -16.66 5.82 4.52
CA ARG A 80 -15.33 5.94 5.10
C ARG A 80 -15.22 4.92 6.22
N ILE A 81 -14.09 4.23 6.31
CA ILE A 81 -13.83 3.21 7.33
C ILE A 81 -12.56 3.52 8.09
N LEU A 82 -12.52 3.13 9.35
CA LEU A 82 -11.33 3.05 10.19
C LEU A 82 -11.22 1.62 10.70
N TYR A 83 -10.06 1.00 10.56
CA TYR A 83 -9.86 -0.41 10.85
C TYR A 83 -8.52 -0.67 11.55
N SER A 84 -8.43 -1.75 12.32
CA SER A 84 -7.17 -2.22 12.89
C SER A 84 -6.31 -2.92 11.84
N SER A 85 -5.01 -2.74 11.92
CA SER A 85 -3.99 -3.44 11.12
C SER A 85 -2.77 -3.71 11.98
N THR A 86 -1.74 -4.31 11.38
CA THR A 86 -0.45 -4.57 12.00
C THR A 86 0.56 -3.57 11.45
N ASP A 87 1.37 -2.95 12.31
CA ASP A 87 2.49 -2.12 11.89
C ASP A 87 3.41 -2.93 10.96
N GLY A 88 3.46 -2.57 9.69
CA GLY A 88 4.27 -3.29 8.72
C GLY A 88 5.76 -2.97 8.78
N ILE A 89 6.18 -1.91 9.49
CA ILE A 89 7.60 -1.57 9.64
C ILE A 89 8.26 -2.49 10.67
N ARG A 90 7.71 -2.54 11.90
CA ARG A 90 8.27 -3.39 12.97
C ARG A 90 7.58 -4.76 13.09
N GLY A 91 6.42 -4.94 12.47
CA GLY A 91 5.73 -6.23 12.30
C GLY A 91 4.97 -6.74 13.53
N GLN A 92 4.74 -5.93 14.56
CA GLN A 92 4.26 -6.43 15.87
C GLN A 92 3.19 -5.58 16.56
N ALA A 93 3.19 -4.26 16.37
CA ALA A 93 2.28 -3.38 17.07
C ALA A 93 0.94 -3.25 16.32
N PRO A 94 -0.22 -3.27 17.00
CA PRO A 94 -1.48 -2.91 16.37
C PRO A 94 -1.48 -1.42 16.02
N VAL A 95 -1.93 -1.10 14.81
CA VAL A 95 -2.10 0.27 14.31
C VAL A 95 -3.51 0.44 13.74
N SER A 96 -4.02 1.66 13.69
CA SER A 96 -5.24 1.96 12.93
C SER A 96 -4.87 2.47 11.54
N ALA A 97 -5.65 2.11 10.54
CA ALA A 97 -5.60 2.70 9.21
C ALA A 97 -7.02 3.04 8.75
N SER A 98 -7.13 3.98 7.81
CA SER A 98 -8.40 4.41 7.23
C SER A 98 -8.55 3.96 5.78
N GLY A 99 -9.75 4.14 5.24
CA GLY A 99 -10.04 3.88 3.84
C GLY A 99 -11.48 4.20 3.49
N ALA A 100 -11.88 3.75 2.32
CA ALA A 100 -13.21 3.87 1.78
C ALA A 100 -13.74 2.54 1.25
N VAL A 101 -15.06 2.35 1.31
CA VAL A 101 -15.76 1.24 0.67
C VAL A 101 -16.86 1.81 -0.23
N PHE A 102 -16.90 1.37 -1.48
CA PHE A 102 -17.92 1.76 -2.46
C PHE A 102 -18.72 0.53 -2.88
N LEU A 103 -20.03 0.58 -2.69
CA LEU A 103 -20.94 -0.48 -3.10
C LEU A 103 -21.51 -0.16 -4.48
N PRO A 104 -21.53 -1.13 -5.42
CA PRO A 104 -22.10 -0.92 -6.74
C PRO A 104 -23.58 -0.50 -6.70
N LYS A 105 -24.04 0.14 -7.76
CA LYS A 105 -25.48 0.23 -8.05
C LYS A 105 -26.04 -1.15 -8.40
N GLY A 106 -27.31 -1.39 -8.07
CA GLY A 106 -28.02 -2.65 -8.34
C GLY A 106 -28.14 -3.56 -7.12
N THR A 107 -28.50 -4.81 -7.37
CA THR A 107 -28.73 -5.83 -6.33
C THR A 107 -27.50 -6.72 -6.18
N PRO A 108 -26.97 -6.94 -4.95
CA PRO A 108 -25.85 -7.85 -4.75
C PRO A 108 -26.21 -9.26 -5.24
N PRO A 109 -25.28 -9.98 -5.89
CA PRO A 109 -25.50 -11.38 -6.23
C PRO A 109 -25.60 -12.25 -4.97
N ALA A 110 -26.00 -13.51 -5.13
CA ALA A 110 -26.01 -14.47 -4.04
C ALA A 110 -24.61 -14.55 -3.39
N GLY A 111 -24.55 -14.33 -2.07
CA GLY A 111 -23.30 -14.29 -1.31
C GLY A 111 -22.67 -12.89 -1.16
N GLY A 112 -23.20 -11.87 -1.83
CA GLY A 112 -22.71 -10.48 -1.75
C GLY A 112 -21.84 -10.06 -2.93
N TRP A 113 -21.52 -8.78 -3.01
CA TRP A 113 -20.66 -8.23 -4.06
C TRP A 113 -19.23 -8.80 -3.95
N PRO A 114 -18.64 -9.35 -5.03
CA PRO A 114 -17.21 -9.64 -5.06
C PRO A 114 -16.40 -8.34 -4.89
N ILE A 115 -15.21 -8.45 -4.32
CA ILE A 115 -14.40 -7.30 -3.92
C ILE A 115 -13.26 -7.08 -4.92
N VAL A 116 -13.11 -5.84 -5.33
CA VAL A 116 -11.89 -5.28 -5.89
C VAL A 116 -11.24 -4.43 -4.79
N ALA A 117 -10.13 -4.91 -4.25
CA ALA A 117 -9.32 -4.18 -3.28
C ALA A 117 -8.40 -3.22 -4.04
N TRP A 118 -8.66 -1.93 -3.96
CA TRP A 118 -7.88 -0.91 -4.66
C TRP A 118 -6.77 -0.36 -3.78
N ALA A 119 -5.55 -0.52 -4.28
CA ALA A 119 -4.34 0.08 -3.78
C ALA A 119 -4.03 1.33 -4.63
N HIS A 120 -4.11 2.52 -4.03
CA HIS A 120 -3.88 3.77 -4.75
C HIS A 120 -2.38 4.02 -5.02
N GLY A 121 -2.10 4.78 -6.09
CA GLY A 121 -0.77 5.31 -6.39
C GLY A 121 -0.35 6.45 -5.45
N THR A 122 0.81 7.06 -5.69
CA THR A 122 1.34 8.10 -4.79
C THR A 122 0.44 9.32 -4.71
N VAL A 123 0.01 9.65 -3.50
CA VAL A 123 -0.78 10.86 -3.18
C VAL A 123 0.00 11.85 -2.31
N GLY A 124 1.08 11.42 -1.66
CA GLY A 124 1.81 12.16 -0.63
C GLY A 124 1.98 11.29 0.61
N ILE A 125 2.47 11.89 1.71
CA ILE A 125 2.61 11.24 3.02
C ILE A 125 1.85 11.97 4.14
N ALA A 126 1.34 13.17 3.88
CA ALA A 126 0.55 13.95 4.84
C ALA A 126 -0.84 13.34 5.04
N ASP A 127 -1.45 13.56 6.21
CA ASP A 127 -2.74 12.93 6.53
C ASP A 127 -3.87 13.42 5.61
N VAL A 128 -3.82 14.70 5.23
CA VAL A 128 -4.76 15.31 4.27
C VAL A 128 -4.72 14.67 2.89
N CYS A 129 -3.70 13.87 2.57
CA CYS A 129 -3.56 13.21 1.28
C CYS A 129 -4.27 11.85 1.21
N ALA A 130 -4.79 11.34 2.33
CA ALA A 130 -5.58 10.11 2.36
C ALA A 130 -6.74 10.16 1.35
N PRO A 131 -6.87 9.21 0.41
CA PRO A 131 -7.94 9.26 -0.59
C PRO A 131 -9.38 9.23 -0.06
N SER A 132 -9.60 8.68 1.12
CA SER A 132 -10.90 8.74 1.82
C SER A 132 -11.22 10.13 2.41
N TRP A 133 -10.22 11.03 2.48
CA TRP A 133 -10.33 12.42 2.92
C TRP A 133 -10.28 13.40 1.75
N GLY A 134 -9.14 13.45 1.05
CA GLY A 134 -8.85 14.42 -0.01
C GLY A 134 -9.37 14.03 -1.39
N GLY A 135 -9.90 12.81 -1.53
CA GLY A 135 -10.37 12.28 -2.80
C GLY A 135 -9.27 11.69 -3.66
N ARG A 136 -9.53 11.57 -4.97
CA ARG A 136 -8.67 10.85 -5.91
C ARG A 136 -8.64 11.54 -7.26
N LEU A 137 -7.65 11.23 -8.08
CA LEU A 137 -7.56 11.75 -9.43
C LEU A 137 -8.74 11.27 -10.28
N GLN A 138 -9.17 12.09 -11.25
CA GLN A 138 -10.24 11.72 -12.18
C GLN A 138 -9.91 10.43 -12.94
N ARG A 139 -8.63 10.21 -13.28
CA ARG A 139 -8.13 8.96 -13.86
C ARG A 139 -8.53 7.74 -13.04
N ASP A 140 -8.37 7.81 -11.72
CA ASP A 140 -8.65 6.72 -10.80
C ASP A 140 -10.16 6.59 -10.58
N ALA A 141 -10.89 7.72 -10.51
CA ALA A 141 -12.36 7.69 -10.45
C ALA A 141 -12.95 6.98 -11.68
N THR A 142 -12.47 7.27 -12.89
CA THR A 142 -12.88 6.56 -14.12
C THR A 142 -12.58 5.07 -14.02
N TYR A 143 -11.38 4.70 -13.56
CA TYR A 143 -10.98 3.30 -13.42
C TYR A 143 -11.86 2.54 -12.42
N LEU A 144 -12.11 3.11 -11.23
CA LEU A 144 -12.95 2.51 -10.20
C LEU A 144 -14.43 2.45 -10.59
N ASN A 145 -14.94 3.45 -11.31
CA ASN A 145 -16.28 3.41 -11.87
C ASN A 145 -16.46 2.28 -12.89
N ALA A 146 -15.42 1.92 -13.65
CA ALA A 146 -15.47 0.78 -14.56
C ALA A 146 -15.66 -0.54 -13.77
N TRP A 147 -14.92 -0.75 -12.69
CA TRP A 147 -15.06 -1.92 -11.82
C TRP A 147 -16.42 -1.97 -11.09
N LEU A 148 -16.88 -0.84 -10.54
CA LEU A 148 -18.22 -0.74 -9.96
C LEU A 148 -19.31 -1.06 -10.99
N GLY A 149 -19.16 -0.59 -12.22
CA GLY A 149 -20.07 -0.89 -13.32
C GLY A 149 -20.11 -2.37 -13.74
N GLN A 150 -19.10 -3.16 -13.36
CA GLN A 150 -19.10 -4.62 -13.53
C GLN A 150 -19.66 -5.36 -12.31
N GLY A 151 -20.14 -4.65 -11.28
CA GLY A 151 -20.67 -5.26 -10.06
C GLY A 151 -19.60 -5.69 -9.05
N TYR A 152 -18.44 -5.03 -9.03
CA TYR A 152 -17.43 -5.25 -7.98
C TYR A 152 -17.51 -4.15 -6.93
N ALA A 153 -17.64 -4.51 -5.65
CA ALA A 153 -17.46 -3.55 -4.56
C ALA A 153 -15.99 -3.15 -4.48
N ILE A 154 -15.72 -1.86 -4.27
CA ILE A 154 -14.37 -1.35 -4.09
C ILE A 154 -14.07 -1.22 -2.60
N VAL A 155 -12.98 -1.84 -2.15
CA VAL A 155 -12.39 -1.57 -0.83
C VAL A 155 -11.06 -0.85 -1.06
N ALA A 156 -10.99 0.41 -0.66
CA ALA A 156 -9.92 1.35 -0.95
C ALA A 156 -9.21 1.75 0.33
N THR A 157 -8.09 1.13 0.65
CA THR A 157 -7.29 1.53 1.82
C THR A 157 -6.59 2.87 1.57
N ASP A 158 -6.44 3.71 2.59
CA ASP A 158 -5.53 4.86 2.56
C ASP A 158 -4.07 4.47 2.89
N TYR A 159 -3.87 3.28 3.45
CA TYR A 159 -2.63 2.75 4.02
C TYR A 159 -2.34 3.24 5.45
N GLN A 160 -1.53 2.46 6.17
CA GLN A 160 -0.93 2.87 7.44
C GLN A 160 -0.30 4.27 7.31
N GLY A 161 -0.62 5.13 8.27
CA GLY A 161 0.01 6.43 8.41
C GLY A 161 -0.43 7.50 7.40
N LEU A 162 -1.42 7.21 6.55
CA LEU A 162 -2.13 8.21 5.75
C LEU A 162 -3.50 8.44 6.38
N GLY A 163 -3.73 9.67 6.84
CA GLY A 163 -4.92 10.05 7.58
C GLY A 163 -4.85 9.67 9.05
N THR A 164 -3.94 8.78 9.44
CA THR A 164 -3.87 8.15 10.76
C THR A 164 -2.46 8.32 11.36
N PRO A 165 -2.32 8.29 12.70
CA PRO A 165 -1.03 8.51 13.34
C PRO A 165 0.10 7.57 12.87
N GLY A 166 1.34 8.07 12.88
CA GLY A 166 2.56 7.27 12.67
C GLY A 166 3.25 7.48 11.32
N GLY A 167 2.61 8.20 10.40
CA GLY A 167 3.15 8.61 9.12
C GLY A 167 3.31 7.51 8.09
N HIS A 168 3.13 7.89 6.83
CA HIS A 168 3.02 6.92 5.75
C HIS A 168 4.37 6.29 5.37
N PRO A 169 4.56 4.96 5.53
CA PRO A 169 5.78 4.29 5.10
C PRO A 169 5.81 4.11 3.58
N TYR A 170 6.16 5.20 2.90
CA TYR A 170 6.08 5.30 1.45
C TYR A 170 6.91 4.21 0.75
N PHE A 171 6.28 3.47 -0.16
CA PHE A 171 6.81 2.28 -0.85
C PHE A 171 7.19 1.06 0.00
N ALA A 172 7.01 1.08 1.32
CA ALA A 172 7.30 -0.10 2.12
C ALA A 172 6.28 -1.23 1.83
N ALA A 173 6.75 -2.32 1.24
CA ALA A 173 5.93 -3.40 0.70
C ALA A 173 5.04 -4.06 1.77
N ARG A 174 5.59 -4.30 2.97
CA ARG A 174 4.87 -4.96 4.07
C ARG A 174 3.76 -4.09 4.67
N PRO A 175 4.00 -2.81 5.06
CA PRO A 175 2.93 -1.89 5.47
C PRO A 175 1.79 -1.78 4.46
N HIS A 176 2.11 -1.67 3.17
CA HIS A 176 1.08 -1.58 2.13
C HIS A 176 0.28 -2.87 2.00
N ALA A 177 0.96 -4.01 1.93
CA ALA A 177 0.32 -5.32 1.85
C ALA A 177 -0.65 -5.56 3.02
N TYR A 178 -0.20 -5.28 4.25
CA TYR A 178 -1.03 -5.48 5.45
C TYR A 178 -2.25 -4.56 5.44
N SER A 179 -2.07 -3.29 5.10
CA SER A 179 -3.18 -2.34 4.98
C SER A 179 -4.22 -2.78 3.95
N VAL A 180 -3.78 -3.21 2.75
CA VAL A 180 -4.69 -3.71 1.70
C VAL A 180 -5.49 -4.91 2.19
N LEU A 181 -4.81 -5.93 2.72
CA LEU A 181 -5.45 -7.18 3.16
C LEU A 181 -6.37 -6.95 4.38
N ASP A 182 -5.96 -6.11 5.32
CA ASP A 182 -6.73 -5.84 6.54
C ASP A 182 -7.93 -4.95 6.27
N SER A 183 -7.86 -4.04 5.29
CA SER A 183 -9.03 -3.28 4.85
C SER A 183 -10.13 -4.21 4.29
N VAL A 184 -9.74 -5.26 3.56
CA VAL A 184 -10.66 -6.28 3.03
C VAL A 184 -11.25 -7.10 4.16
N ARG A 185 -10.44 -7.55 5.13
CA ARG A 185 -10.94 -8.24 6.33
C ARG A 185 -11.94 -7.40 7.11
N ALA A 186 -11.63 -6.13 7.32
CA ALA A 186 -12.49 -5.21 8.05
C ALA A 186 -13.83 -5.00 7.32
N ALA A 187 -13.79 -4.84 5.99
CA ALA A 187 -15.00 -4.74 5.18
C ALA A 187 -15.84 -6.02 5.24
N LEU A 188 -15.24 -7.20 5.00
CA LEU A 188 -15.92 -8.49 5.02
C LEU A 188 -16.58 -8.80 6.37
N LYS A 189 -15.93 -8.46 7.48
CA LYS A 189 -16.43 -8.74 8.83
C LYS A 189 -17.43 -7.69 9.33
N GLY A 190 -17.22 -6.43 8.95
CA GLY A 190 -17.94 -5.30 9.53
C GLY A 190 -19.06 -4.73 8.66
N LEU A 191 -19.11 -5.06 7.37
CA LEU A 191 -20.10 -4.53 6.43
C LEU A 191 -20.89 -5.67 5.77
N PRO A 192 -22.23 -5.54 5.65
CA PRO A 192 -23.05 -6.55 5.00
C PRO A 192 -22.93 -6.49 3.47
N GLY A 193 -23.25 -7.61 2.81
CA GLY A 193 -23.42 -7.65 1.36
C GLY A 193 -22.12 -7.73 0.56
N LEU A 194 -21.02 -8.18 1.17
CA LEU A 194 -19.74 -8.43 0.52
C LEU A 194 -19.42 -9.92 0.51
N ALA A 195 -18.88 -10.41 -0.61
CA ALA A 195 -18.44 -11.79 -0.77
C ALA A 195 -16.92 -11.88 -0.64
N ASN A 196 -16.42 -12.94 0.01
CA ASN A 196 -14.99 -13.27 0.04
C ASN A 196 -14.56 -13.90 -1.30
N ALA A 197 -14.52 -13.07 -2.33
CA ALA A 197 -14.02 -13.32 -3.67
C ALA A 197 -13.31 -12.04 -4.10
N VAL A 198 -11.98 -12.04 -4.01
CA VAL A 198 -11.20 -10.81 -3.97
C VAL A 198 -10.19 -10.78 -5.11
N VAL A 199 -10.08 -9.63 -5.78
CA VAL A 199 -8.94 -9.28 -6.63
C VAL A 199 -8.33 -8.01 -6.08
N VAL A 200 -7.01 -7.92 -6.04
CA VAL A 200 -6.31 -6.69 -5.67
C VAL A 200 -5.87 -5.98 -6.94
N ILE A 201 -6.10 -4.67 -7.01
CA ILE A 201 -5.73 -3.84 -8.15
C ILE A 201 -4.90 -2.64 -7.70
N GLY A 202 -4.01 -2.13 -8.55
CA GLY A 202 -3.31 -0.88 -8.26
C GLY A 202 -2.43 -0.36 -9.39
N GLN A 203 -1.99 0.90 -9.24
CA GLN A 203 -1.06 1.56 -10.16
C GLN A 203 0.11 2.22 -9.42
N SER A 204 1.31 2.18 -9.99
CA SER A 204 2.52 2.84 -9.45
C SER A 204 2.86 2.30 -8.07
N GLN A 205 2.93 3.14 -7.04
CA GLN A 205 2.92 2.70 -5.64
C GLN A 205 1.82 1.67 -5.34
N GLY A 206 0.61 1.90 -5.83
CA GLY A 206 -0.51 0.97 -5.69
C GLY A 206 -0.28 -0.34 -6.44
N GLY A 207 0.45 -0.32 -7.56
CA GLY A 207 0.83 -1.52 -8.29
C GLY A 207 1.81 -2.37 -7.48
N ALA A 208 2.80 -1.72 -6.85
CA ALA A 208 3.70 -2.38 -5.91
C ALA A 208 2.96 -2.91 -4.68
N ALA A 209 2.07 -2.12 -4.09
CA ALA A 209 1.22 -2.53 -2.97
C ALA A 209 0.33 -3.72 -3.33
N ALA A 210 -0.26 -3.75 -4.53
CA ALA A 210 -1.07 -4.86 -5.01
C ALA A 210 -0.24 -6.15 -5.19
N PHE A 211 0.94 -6.03 -5.78
CA PHE A 211 1.87 -7.14 -5.95
C PHE A 211 2.36 -7.67 -4.59
N ALA A 212 2.72 -6.78 -3.66
CA ALA A 212 3.13 -7.13 -2.30
C ALA A 212 1.98 -7.79 -1.51
N ALA A 213 0.75 -7.25 -1.60
CA ALA A 213 -0.42 -7.84 -0.96
C ALA A 213 -0.65 -9.29 -1.43
N ALA A 214 -0.51 -9.55 -2.72
CA ALA A 214 -0.59 -10.91 -3.25
C ALA A 214 0.53 -11.82 -2.74
N GLY A 215 1.74 -11.29 -2.61
CA GLY A 215 2.89 -12.04 -2.09
C GLY A 215 2.78 -12.40 -0.61
N TYR A 216 2.23 -11.50 0.21
CA TYR A 216 2.01 -11.72 1.65
C TYR A 216 0.72 -12.49 1.96
N ALA A 217 -0.29 -12.47 1.09
CA ALA A 217 -1.60 -13.05 1.36
C ALA A 217 -1.57 -14.51 1.86
N PRO A 218 -0.80 -15.45 1.26
CA PRO A 218 -0.81 -16.84 1.70
C PRO A 218 -0.40 -17.07 3.16
N GLU A 219 0.46 -16.20 3.70
CA GLU A 219 0.98 -16.33 5.07
C GLU A 219 0.27 -15.39 6.04
N TYR A 220 0.07 -14.12 5.64
CA TYR A 220 -0.51 -13.10 6.50
C TYR A 220 -2.04 -13.10 6.52
N ALA A 221 -2.67 -13.38 5.38
CA ALA A 221 -4.12 -13.35 5.22
C ALA A 221 -4.70 -14.54 4.46
N PRO A 222 -4.45 -15.78 4.92
CA PRO A 222 -4.95 -16.99 4.26
C PRO A 222 -6.49 -17.10 4.28
N ASP A 223 -7.16 -16.32 5.14
CA ASP A 223 -8.61 -16.20 5.20
C ASP A 223 -9.21 -15.38 4.04
N ILE A 224 -8.39 -14.59 3.33
CA ILE A 224 -8.83 -13.83 2.16
C ILE A 224 -8.73 -14.70 0.92
N ASN A 225 -9.86 -14.91 0.26
CA ASN A 225 -9.92 -15.63 -1.01
C ASN A 225 -9.46 -14.72 -2.16
N LEU A 226 -8.15 -14.47 -2.20
CA LEU A 226 -7.50 -13.72 -3.27
C LEU A 226 -7.42 -14.58 -4.53
N ARG A 227 -8.14 -14.17 -5.58
CA ARG A 227 -8.27 -14.90 -6.85
C ARG A 227 -7.32 -14.41 -7.93
N GLY A 228 -6.85 -13.17 -7.84
CA GLY A 228 -5.90 -12.61 -8.78
C GLY A 228 -5.49 -11.19 -8.46
N THR A 229 -4.57 -10.67 -9.26
CA THR A 229 -3.96 -9.35 -9.09
C THR A 229 -3.92 -8.60 -10.42
N VAL A 230 -4.26 -7.32 -10.44
CA VAL A 230 -4.06 -6.43 -11.60
C VAL A 230 -3.16 -5.27 -11.18
N ALA A 231 -1.93 -5.26 -11.65
CA ALA A 231 -0.95 -4.25 -11.28
C ALA A 231 -0.49 -3.49 -12.54
N THR A 232 -0.48 -2.17 -12.49
CA THR A 232 -0.03 -1.32 -13.61
C THR A 232 1.10 -0.40 -13.18
N GLY A 233 2.02 -0.09 -14.09
CA GLY A 233 3.12 0.85 -13.77
C GLY A 233 3.98 0.37 -12.59
N VAL A 234 4.25 -0.93 -12.48
CA VAL A 234 4.71 -1.58 -11.22
C VAL A 234 6.21 -1.36 -10.99
N PRO A 235 6.63 -0.59 -9.98
CA PRO A 235 8.05 -0.45 -9.70
C PRO A 235 8.63 -1.71 -9.07
N SER A 236 9.85 -2.08 -9.44
CA SER A 236 10.60 -3.15 -8.80
C SER A 236 12.01 -2.64 -8.52
N PHE A 237 12.25 -2.25 -7.27
CA PHE A 237 13.50 -1.60 -6.91
C PHE A 237 14.66 -2.60 -6.85
N SER A 238 15.81 -2.14 -7.31
CA SER A 238 17.11 -2.79 -7.13
C SER A 238 18.07 -1.80 -6.49
N THR A 239 19.22 -2.27 -6.00
CA THR A 239 20.27 -1.38 -5.47
C THR A 239 20.76 -0.38 -6.52
N ALA A 240 20.78 -0.74 -7.80
CA ALA A 240 21.11 0.17 -8.90
C ALA A 240 20.08 1.30 -9.06
N HIS A 241 18.79 1.01 -8.85
CA HIS A 241 17.75 2.03 -8.85
C HIS A 241 17.93 3.02 -7.70
N LEU A 242 18.33 2.55 -6.51
CA LEU A 242 18.64 3.43 -5.38
C LEU A 242 19.89 4.29 -5.63
N ALA A 243 20.92 3.73 -6.27
CA ALA A 243 22.09 4.50 -6.70
C ALA A 243 21.71 5.62 -7.68
N LYS A 244 20.77 5.37 -8.59
CA LYS A 244 20.24 6.41 -9.51
C LYS A 244 19.46 7.50 -8.77
N LEU A 245 18.74 7.16 -7.71
CA LEU A 245 18.07 8.16 -6.87
C LEU A 245 19.07 9.03 -6.08
N ALA A 246 20.20 8.44 -5.71
CA ALA A 246 21.31 9.15 -5.08
C ALA A 246 22.19 9.93 -6.07
N ASP A 247 21.94 9.82 -7.38
CA ASP A 247 22.74 10.51 -8.38
C ASP A 247 22.66 12.03 -8.18
N ARG A 248 23.84 12.66 -8.22
CA ARG A 248 24.04 14.09 -8.04
C ARG A 248 24.47 14.77 -9.34
N SER A 249 24.31 14.09 -10.47
CA SER A 249 24.63 14.59 -11.80
C SER A 249 23.37 15.00 -12.57
N GLY A 250 23.44 16.10 -13.31
CA GLY A 250 22.36 16.57 -14.17
C GLY A 250 21.70 17.87 -13.70
N ASP A 251 21.53 18.78 -14.67
CA ASP A 251 21.10 20.17 -14.45
C ASP A 251 19.69 20.45 -14.99
N THR A 252 18.96 19.41 -15.37
CA THR A 252 17.55 19.53 -15.76
C THR A 252 16.66 19.43 -14.52
N VAL A 253 15.62 20.26 -14.47
CA VAL A 253 14.61 20.17 -13.41
C VAL A 253 14.01 18.77 -13.37
N ASP A 254 14.05 18.13 -12.21
CA ASP A 254 13.60 16.76 -12.02
C ASP A 254 12.51 16.67 -10.95
N LEU A 255 11.27 16.43 -11.38
CA LEU A 255 10.14 16.27 -10.48
C LEU A 255 10.20 14.98 -9.65
N GLY A 256 10.99 13.98 -10.08
CA GLY A 256 11.25 12.77 -9.32
C GLY A 256 12.00 13.01 -8.00
N ILE A 257 12.53 14.22 -7.80
CA ILE A 257 13.04 14.67 -6.50
C ILE A 257 11.92 14.67 -5.45
N ALA A 258 10.67 14.98 -5.81
CA ALA A 258 9.55 14.89 -4.88
C ALA A 258 9.37 13.46 -4.34
N TYR A 259 9.43 12.43 -5.20
CA TYR A 259 9.41 11.03 -4.76
C TYR A 259 10.61 10.67 -3.89
N THR A 260 11.77 11.26 -4.19
CA THR A 260 12.98 11.07 -3.38
C THR A 260 12.77 11.62 -1.97
N MET A 261 12.11 12.78 -1.80
CA MET A 261 11.77 13.33 -0.48
C MET A 261 10.84 12.41 0.30
N LEU A 262 9.86 11.77 -0.36
CA LEU A 262 8.98 10.79 0.28
C LEU A 262 9.75 9.54 0.73
N LEU A 263 10.70 9.04 -0.07
CA LEU A 263 11.59 7.94 0.33
C LEU A 263 12.53 8.34 1.48
N MET A 264 12.93 9.62 1.56
CA MET A 264 13.71 10.12 2.67
C MET A 264 12.93 10.10 4.00
N HIS A 265 11.62 10.32 3.95
CA HIS A 265 10.76 10.10 5.11
C HIS A 265 10.69 8.62 5.51
N LEU A 266 10.52 7.70 4.54
CA LEU A 266 10.55 6.26 4.85
C LEU A 266 11.83 5.89 5.60
N ALA A 267 13.03 6.24 5.12
CA ALA A 267 14.19 5.80 5.87
C ALA A 267 14.47 6.58 7.16
N GLN A 268 13.91 7.77 7.38
CA GLN A 268 13.89 8.35 8.73
C GLN A 268 13.05 7.48 9.68
N GLN A 269 11.94 6.90 9.19
CA GLN A 269 11.13 5.98 9.99
C GLN A 269 11.87 4.67 10.33
N VAL A 270 12.72 4.17 9.42
CA VAL A 270 13.45 2.91 9.62
C VAL A 270 14.84 3.09 10.23
N VAL A 271 15.39 4.31 10.22
CA VAL A 271 16.66 4.71 10.83
C VAL A 271 16.43 6.02 11.61
N PRO A 272 15.84 5.97 12.82
CA PRO A 272 15.44 7.16 13.57
C PRO A 272 16.58 8.13 13.92
N GLU A 273 17.82 7.63 14.00
CA GLU A 273 19.01 8.43 14.29
C GLU A 273 19.46 9.30 13.11
N LEU A 274 18.89 9.08 11.93
CA LEU A 274 19.22 9.87 10.75
C LEU A 274 18.45 11.19 10.75
N ASP A 275 19.18 12.27 10.44
CA ASP A 275 18.60 13.54 10.03
C ASP A 275 18.72 13.72 8.50
N PRO A 276 17.62 13.54 7.73
CA PRO A 276 17.58 13.80 6.29
C PRO A 276 18.05 15.20 5.88
N VAL A 277 17.85 16.20 6.74
CA VAL A 277 18.16 17.61 6.45
C VAL A 277 19.67 17.85 6.34
N GLU A 278 20.49 16.98 6.95
CA GLU A 278 21.95 17.02 6.80
C GLU A 278 22.46 16.67 5.40
N TYR A 279 21.62 16.07 4.55
CA TYR A 279 21.98 15.68 3.19
C TYR A 279 21.46 16.66 2.15
N LEU A 280 20.45 17.46 2.52
CA LEU A 280 19.73 18.33 1.60
C LEU A 280 20.34 19.72 1.54
N THR A 281 20.30 20.33 0.35
CA THR A 281 20.47 21.78 0.21
C THR A 281 19.26 22.51 0.80
N ASP A 282 19.38 23.81 1.09
CA ASP A 282 18.27 24.56 1.71
C ASP A 282 17.01 24.55 0.85
N LYS A 283 17.17 24.56 -0.48
CA LYS A 283 16.05 24.42 -1.43
C LYS A 283 15.35 23.07 -1.30
N ALA A 284 16.11 21.99 -1.22
CA ALA A 284 15.57 20.64 -1.13
C ALA A 284 14.99 20.34 0.27
N ARG A 285 15.60 20.90 1.32
CA ARG A 285 15.07 20.87 2.69
C ARG A 285 13.64 21.40 2.75
N ALA A 286 13.36 22.51 2.08
CA ALA A 286 12.01 23.08 2.05
C ALA A 286 10.96 22.13 1.42
N ILE A 287 11.36 21.30 0.44
CA ILE A 287 10.47 20.29 -0.15
C ILE A 287 10.27 19.10 0.80
N TYR A 288 11.35 18.65 1.44
CA TYR A 288 11.31 17.59 2.44
C TYR A 288 10.38 17.93 3.62
N GLU A 289 10.53 19.12 4.19
CA GLU A 289 9.67 19.60 5.28
C GLU A 289 8.21 19.76 4.82
N ARG A 290 8.00 20.26 3.59
CA ARG A 290 6.66 20.40 2.99
C ARG A 290 5.96 19.06 2.78
N ALA A 291 6.68 17.98 2.53
CA ALA A 291 6.09 16.65 2.29
C ALA A 291 5.18 16.16 3.42
N THR A 292 5.41 16.62 4.65
CA THR A 292 4.62 16.27 5.83
C THR A 292 3.26 16.98 5.89
N LYS A 293 3.01 17.98 5.03
CA LYS A 293 1.83 18.86 5.05
C LYS A 293 1.16 19.03 3.68
N ALA A 294 1.72 18.43 2.64
CA ALA A 294 1.31 18.67 1.26
C ALA A 294 1.26 17.38 0.46
N CYS A 295 0.32 17.34 -0.48
CA CYS A 295 0.15 16.22 -1.38
C CYS A 295 1.07 16.31 -2.59
N LEU A 296 1.24 15.19 -3.30
CA LEU A 296 2.24 15.01 -4.35
C LEU A 296 2.20 16.11 -5.42
N GLY A 297 1.00 16.54 -5.84
CA GLY A 297 0.85 17.60 -6.83
C GLY A 297 1.50 18.91 -6.38
N GLU A 298 1.30 19.31 -5.12
CA GLU A 298 1.95 20.51 -4.57
C GLU A 298 3.46 20.31 -4.43
N LEU A 299 3.92 19.11 -4.06
CA LEU A 299 5.36 18.81 -4.01
C LEU A 299 6.02 18.93 -5.38
N PHE A 300 5.34 18.51 -6.45
CA PHE A 300 5.84 18.72 -7.81
C PHE A 300 5.92 20.20 -8.17
N GLU A 301 4.88 20.98 -7.86
CA GLU A 301 4.90 22.42 -8.14
C GLU A 301 5.98 23.14 -7.32
N ALA A 302 6.16 22.78 -6.05
CA ALA A 302 7.22 23.33 -5.20
C ALA A 302 8.62 22.94 -5.73
N THR A 303 8.80 21.68 -6.16
CA THR A 303 10.05 21.19 -6.77
C THR A 303 10.39 21.95 -8.05
N ARG A 304 9.38 22.17 -8.91
CA ARG A 304 9.49 22.95 -10.14
C ARG A 304 9.84 24.40 -9.85
N ALA A 305 9.14 25.04 -8.91
CA ALA A 305 9.35 26.44 -8.53
C ALA A 305 10.74 26.67 -7.93
N ALA A 306 11.28 25.70 -7.19
CA ALA A 306 12.64 25.74 -6.66
C ALA A 306 13.72 25.49 -7.73
N ALA A 307 13.32 25.08 -8.94
CA ALA A 307 14.18 24.62 -10.03
C ALA A 307 15.17 23.55 -9.58
N LEU A 308 14.70 22.57 -8.79
CA LEU A 308 15.53 21.51 -8.27
C LEU A 308 15.97 20.54 -9.36
N THR A 309 17.26 20.24 -9.35
CA THR A 309 17.95 19.32 -10.26
C THR A 309 18.69 18.28 -9.44
N ARG A 310 19.15 17.19 -10.08
CA ARG A 310 20.00 16.18 -9.42
C ARG A 310 21.29 16.78 -8.88
N SER A 311 21.87 17.77 -9.57
CA SER A 311 23.06 18.50 -9.11
C SER A 311 22.83 19.45 -7.93
N THR A 312 21.58 19.84 -7.64
CA THR A 312 21.26 20.85 -6.62
C THR A 312 20.46 20.32 -5.43
N VAL A 313 20.07 19.04 -5.44
CA VAL A 313 19.28 18.45 -4.35
C VAL A 313 20.12 18.10 -3.12
N PHE A 314 21.30 17.53 -3.30
CA PHE A 314 22.09 16.94 -2.21
C PHE A 314 23.46 17.60 -2.01
N LYS A 315 23.76 17.99 -0.76
CA LYS A 315 25.10 18.47 -0.34
C LYS A 315 26.05 17.33 0.06
N LYS A 316 25.50 16.18 0.47
CA LYS A 316 26.23 14.94 0.81
C LYS A 316 25.63 13.76 0.02
N ASP A 317 26.38 12.67 -0.16
CA ASP A 317 25.85 11.46 -0.80
C ASP A 317 24.75 10.81 0.06
N PRO A 318 23.49 10.70 -0.43
CA PRO A 318 22.39 10.09 0.33
C PRO A 318 22.34 8.56 0.20
N LEU A 319 23.20 7.93 -0.63
CA LEU A 319 23.14 6.49 -0.89
C LEU A 319 23.26 5.61 0.36
N PRO A 320 24.14 5.89 1.35
CA PRO A 320 24.23 5.07 2.56
C PRO A 320 22.90 4.97 3.31
N PHE A 321 22.08 6.00 3.21
CA PHE A 321 20.76 6.08 3.81
C PHE A 321 19.68 5.42 2.94
N LEU A 322 19.62 5.77 1.65
CA LEU A 322 18.63 5.19 0.74
C LEU A 322 18.80 3.68 0.62
N SER A 323 20.01 3.15 0.73
CA SER A 323 20.25 1.71 0.76
C SER A 323 19.62 1.00 1.98
N GLN A 324 19.39 1.69 3.10
CA GLN A 324 18.71 1.13 4.27
C GLN A 324 17.20 0.90 4.03
N THR A 325 16.58 1.64 3.08
CA THR A 325 15.18 1.37 2.71
C THR A 325 15.05 0.08 1.92
N TYR A 326 16.12 -0.43 1.30
CA TYR A 326 16.03 -1.45 0.25
C TYR A 326 15.20 -2.67 0.68
N GLN A 327 15.48 -3.22 1.86
CA GLN A 327 14.75 -4.38 2.41
C GLN A 327 13.25 -4.13 2.64
N TYR A 328 12.83 -2.87 2.79
CA TYR A 328 11.44 -2.48 2.93
C TYR A 328 10.75 -2.31 1.58
N LEU A 329 11.50 -1.97 0.53
CA LEU A 329 10.99 -1.80 -0.84
C LEU A 329 10.81 -3.13 -1.59
N THR A 330 11.45 -4.21 -1.11
CA THR A 330 11.42 -5.52 -1.77
C THR A 330 10.15 -6.32 -1.49
N TYR A 331 9.65 -7.02 -2.50
CA TYR A 331 8.54 -7.96 -2.39
C TYR A 331 8.93 -9.21 -1.59
N PRO A 332 7.99 -9.84 -0.85
CA PRO A 332 8.28 -11.09 -0.12
C PRO A 332 8.58 -12.26 -1.06
N THR A 333 8.05 -12.21 -2.28
CA THR A 333 8.28 -13.17 -3.35
C THR A 333 7.92 -12.54 -4.69
N LEU A 334 8.60 -12.97 -5.76
CA LEU A 334 8.21 -12.67 -7.15
C LEU A 334 7.36 -13.80 -7.76
N ALA A 335 7.33 -14.98 -7.12
CA ALA A 335 6.57 -16.15 -7.53
C ALA A 335 5.17 -16.14 -6.90
N LEU A 336 4.32 -15.19 -7.32
CA LEU A 336 2.94 -15.09 -6.82
C LEU A 336 2.16 -16.36 -7.16
N ARG A 337 1.39 -16.88 -6.19
CA ARG A 337 0.59 -18.11 -6.36
C ARG A 337 -0.63 -17.88 -7.25
N GLN A 338 -1.24 -16.69 -7.13
CA GLN A 338 -2.43 -16.30 -7.86
C GLN A 338 -2.07 -15.74 -9.25
N PRO A 339 -2.96 -15.89 -10.26
CA PRO A 339 -2.84 -15.20 -11.53
C PRO A 339 -2.58 -13.70 -11.36
N THR A 340 -1.61 -13.19 -12.10
CA THR A 340 -1.19 -11.78 -12.02
C THR A 340 -1.20 -11.15 -13.39
N PHE A 341 -2.00 -10.10 -13.56
CA PHE A 341 -1.99 -9.24 -14.73
C PHE A 341 -1.04 -8.06 -14.49
N ILE A 342 -0.13 -7.80 -15.44
CA ILE A 342 0.79 -6.65 -15.39
C ILE A 342 0.60 -5.77 -16.62
N GLY A 343 0.16 -4.53 -16.43
CA GLY A 343 0.00 -3.55 -17.50
C GLY A 343 1.11 -2.49 -17.50
N ILE A 344 1.81 -2.35 -18.62
CA ILE A 344 3.00 -1.50 -18.76
C ILE A 344 2.73 -0.44 -19.84
N GLY A 345 2.90 0.84 -19.52
CA GLY A 345 2.90 1.89 -20.54
C GLY A 345 4.26 1.90 -21.26
N GLU A 346 4.29 1.83 -22.58
CA GLU A 346 5.55 1.85 -23.34
C GLU A 346 6.42 3.07 -23.02
N LYS A 347 5.80 4.24 -22.88
CA LYS A 347 6.45 5.53 -22.65
C LYS A 347 6.45 5.93 -21.17
N ASP A 348 6.36 4.96 -20.26
CA ASP A 348 6.42 5.23 -18.83
C ASP A 348 7.80 5.79 -18.43
N ARG A 349 7.79 6.97 -17.80
CA ARG A 349 8.98 7.69 -17.34
C ARG A 349 9.07 7.79 -15.82
N ASP A 350 7.97 7.52 -15.12
CA ASP A 350 7.94 7.58 -13.65
C ASP A 350 8.43 6.24 -13.10
N VAL A 351 7.95 5.15 -13.70
CA VAL A 351 8.44 3.79 -13.49
C VAL A 351 8.91 3.26 -14.85
N PRO A 352 10.21 3.36 -15.18
CA PRO A 352 10.71 3.01 -16.50
C PRO A 352 10.23 1.63 -16.97
N SER A 353 9.71 1.54 -18.19
CA SER A 353 9.13 0.30 -18.74
C SER A 353 10.07 -0.90 -18.65
N ALA A 354 11.39 -0.67 -18.77
CA ALA A 354 12.42 -1.69 -18.61
C ALA A 354 12.42 -2.33 -17.21
N MET A 355 12.22 -1.54 -16.15
CA MET A 355 12.10 -2.05 -14.77
C MET A 355 10.87 -2.95 -14.62
N GLN A 356 9.75 -2.58 -15.24
CA GLN A 356 8.51 -3.36 -15.19
C GLN A 356 8.65 -4.67 -15.97
N LEU A 357 9.33 -4.65 -17.11
CA LEU A 357 9.63 -5.83 -17.91
C LEU A 357 10.60 -6.79 -17.20
N GLU A 358 11.57 -6.27 -16.43
CA GLU A 358 12.43 -7.09 -15.56
C GLU A 358 11.60 -7.81 -14.48
N LEU A 359 10.66 -7.11 -13.83
CA LEU A 359 9.74 -7.74 -12.88
C LEU A 359 8.91 -8.86 -13.52
N VAL A 360 8.39 -8.65 -14.74
CA VAL A 360 7.65 -9.68 -15.49
C VAL A 360 8.54 -10.90 -15.73
N LYS A 361 9.76 -10.67 -16.23
CA LYS A 361 10.74 -11.73 -16.52
C LYS A 361 11.04 -12.55 -15.27
N ASP A 362 11.35 -11.89 -14.16
CA ASP A 362 11.73 -12.56 -12.91
C ASP A 362 10.55 -13.31 -12.27
N SER A 363 9.36 -12.72 -12.31
CA SER A 363 8.13 -13.39 -11.82
C SER A 363 7.81 -14.64 -12.64
N CYS A 364 7.95 -14.55 -13.97
CA CYS A 364 7.79 -15.69 -14.88
C CYS A 364 8.85 -16.77 -14.64
N ALA A 365 10.11 -16.39 -14.46
CA ALA A 365 11.19 -17.33 -14.14
C ALA A 365 10.96 -18.05 -12.79
N GLY A 366 10.33 -17.36 -11.83
CA GLY A 366 9.86 -17.94 -10.57
C GLY A 366 8.63 -18.85 -10.67
N GLY A 367 8.03 -19.00 -11.86
CA GLY A 367 6.86 -19.86 -12.10
C GLY A 367 5.50 -19.21 -11.83
N ALA A 368 5.45 -17.88 -11.65
CA ALA A 368 4.17 -17.19 -11.45
C ALA A 368 3.30 -17.23 -12.73
N PRO A 369 1.97 -17.41 -12.60
CA PRO A 369 1.03 -17.29 -13.72
C PRO A 369 0.81 -15.81 -14.10
N VAL A 370 1.71 -15.26 -14.91
CA VAL A 370 1.69 -13.84 -15.34
C VAL A 370 1.05 -13.67 -16.72
N GLN A 371 0.15 -12.69 -16.81
CA GLN A 371 -0.33 -12.12 -18.07
C GLN A 371 0.15 -10.66 -18.18
N ALA A 372 1.24 -10.44 -18.91
CA ALA A 372 1.85 -9.12 -19.07
C ALA A 372 1.48 -8.45 -20.39
N HIS A 373 1.15 -7.16 -20.36
CA HIS A 373 0.77 -6.37 -21.52
C HIS A 373 1.59 -5.07 -21.56
N LEU A 374 2.17 -4.78 -22.73
CA LEU A 374 2.82 -3.51 -23.01
C LEU A 374 1.91 -2.71 -23.94
N TYR A 375 1.54 -1.49 -23.53
CA TYR A 375 0.61 -0.63 -24.23
C TYR A 375 1.37 0.44 -25.03
N PRO A 376 1.41 0.34 -26.38
CA PRO A 376 2.16 1.28 -27.20
C PRO A 376 1.67 2.71 -27.06
N GLY A 377 2.59 3.66 -27.02
CA GLY A 377 2.31 5.09 -26.92
C GLY A 377 1.80 5.58 -25.55
N LEU A 378 1.35 4.69 -24.66
CA LEU A 378 0.86 5.08 -23.33
C LEU A 378 2.02 5.34 -22.36
N GLY A 379 1.87 6.37 -21.53
CA GLY A 379 2.77 6.66 -20.41
C GLY A 379 2.26 6.12 -19.08
N HIS A 380 2.90 6.54 -17.98
CA HIS A 380 2.65 6.04 -16.62
C HIS A 380 1.17 6.03 -16.21
N SER A 381 0.48 7.16 -16.43
CA SER A 381 -0.95 7.30 -16.12
C SER A 381 -1.87 6.68 -17.16
N GLY A 382 -1.44 6.62 -18.42
CA GLY A 382 -2.26 6.13 -19.53
C GLY A 382 -2.56 4.64 -19.41
N ALA A 383 -1.59 3.86 -18.92
CA ALA A 383 -1.70 2.41 -18.79
C ALA A 383 -2.86 1.95 -17.89
N VAL A 384 -3.32 2.75 -16.92
CA VAL A 384 -4.39 2.39 -15.97
C VAL A 384 -5.70 2.10 -16.68
N ASN A 385 -6.26 3.12 -17.35
CA ASN A 385 -7.50 2.96 -18.08
C ASN A 385 -7.25 2.25 -19.43
N GLY A 386 -6.05 2.40 -20.00
CA GLY A 386 -5.64 1.68 -21.20
C GLY A 386 -5.62 0.17 -21.04
N SER A 387 -5.46 -0.35 -19.82
CA SER A 387 -5.49 -1.79 -19.56
C SER A 387 -6.89 -2.37 -19.34
N LEU A 388 -7.94 -1.56 -19.21
CA LEU A 388 -9.30 -2.06 -18.96
C LEU A 388 -9.79 -3.08 -20.01
N PRO A 389 -9.52 -2.92 -21.32
CA PRO A 389 -9.92 -3.90 -22.33
C PRO A 389 -9.40 -5.32 -22.06
N ASP A 390 -8.21 -5.47 -21.47
CA ASP A 390 -7.61 -6.78 -21.18
C ASP A 390 -7.80 -7.22 -19.72
N SER A 391 -7.71 -6.27 -18.78
CA SER A 391 -7.82 -6.55 -17.34
C SER A 391 -9.25 -6.90 -16.91
N LEU A 392 -10.29 -6.34 -17.54
CA LEU A 392 -11.68 -6.71 -17.26
C LEU A 392 -11.96 -8.19 -17.59
N PRO A 393 -11.64 -8.71 -18.81
CA PRO A 393 -11.71 -10.14 -19.08
C PRO A 393 -10.90 -11.02 -18.11
N PHE A 394 -9.66 -10.63 -17.81
CA PHE A 394 -8.81 -11.34 -16.85
C PHE A 394 -9.50 -11.47 -15.48
N VAL A 395 -10.01 -10.36 -14.94
CA VAL A 395 -10.69 -10.35 -13.63
C VAL A 395 -11.96 -11.19 -13.64
N ARG A 396 -12.77 -11.11 -14.71
CA ARG A 396 -13.94 -11.99 -14.85
C ARG A 396 -13.56 -13.47 -14.81
N GLN A 397 -12.46 -13.84 -15.45
CA GLN A 397 -11.99 -15.22 -15.52
C GLN A 397 -11.50 -15.75 -14.16
N VAL A 398 -10.66 -14.99 -13.44
CA VAL A 398 -10.22 -15.40 -12.09
C VAL A 398 -11.38 -15.41 -11.09
N MET A 399 -12.31 -14.46 -11.21
CA MET A 399 -13.51 -14.41 -10.36
C MET A 399 -14.46 -15.58 -10.64
N ALA A 400 -14.48 -16.12 -11.86
CA ALA A 400 -15.22 -17.33 -12.18
C ALA A 400 -14.49 -18.63 -11.76
N GLY A 401 -13.25 -18.54 -11.24
CA GLY A 401 -12.43 -19.72 -10.95
C GLY A 401 -11.88 -20.43 -12.19
N GLY A 402 -11.91 -19.74 -13.35
CA GLY A 402 -11.39 -20.28 -14.60
C GLY A 402 -9.85 -20.21 -14.68
N PRO A 403 -9.21 -21.06 -15.49
CA PRO A 403 -7.77 -20.98 -15.72
C PRO A 403 -7.45 -19.68 -16.46
N VAL A 404 -6.39 -18.96 -16.09
CA VAL A 404 -5.91 -17.81 -16.86
C VAL A 404 -4.68 -18.21 -17.66
N ALA A 405 -4.64 -17.83 -18.94
CA ALA A 405 -3.47 -18.04 -19.78
C ALA A 405 -2.31 -17.13 -19.33
N SER A 406 -1.20 -17.76 -18.94
CA SER A 406 0.08 -17.06 -18.78
C SER A 406 0.70 -16.82 -20.15
N ASN A 407 1.35 -15.67 -20.34
CA ASN A 407 2.18 -15.38 -21.51
C ASN A 407 3.67 -15.32 -21.18
N CYS A 408 4.10 -16.01 -20.12
CA CYS A 408 5.52 -16.08 -19.73
C CYS A 408 6.45 -16.64 -20.83
N ALA A 409 5.93 -17.43 -21.78
CA ALA A 409 6.69 -17.92 -22.93
C ALA A 409 6.83 -16.90 -24.08
N ALA A 410 6.00 -15.85 -24.08
CA ALA A 410 5.94 -14.82 -25.10
C ALA A 410 5.73 -13.43 -24.45
N GLN A 411 6.68 -13.07 -23.59
CA GLN A 411 6.63 -11.82 -22.82
C GLN A 411 6.68 -10.60 -23.76
N PRO A 412 6.00 -9.49 -23.41
CA PRO A 412 6.14 -8.25 -24.16
C PRO A 412 7.59 -7.74 -24.12
N SER A 413 7.99 -6.97 -25.12
CA SER A 413 9.30 -6.32 -25.19
C SER A 413 9.18 -4.93 -25.80
N LEU A 414 10.11 -4.04 -25.46
CA LEU A 414 10.17 -2.71 -26.06
C LEU A 414 10.56 -2.80 -27.55
N PRO A 415 10.04 -1.91 -28.41
CA PRO A 415 10.48 -1.84 -29.80
C PRO A 415 12.00 -1.67 -29.90
N GLY A 416 12.64 -2.45 -30.77
CA GLY A 416 14.09 -2.41 -30.98
C GLY A 416 14.93 -3.23 -29.98
N ALA A 417 14.31 -3.90 -29.01
CA ALA A 417 14.99 -4.79 -28.06
C ALA A 417 15.25 -6.21 -28.61
N ALA A 418 15.09 -6.44 -29.93
CA ALA A 418 15.31 -7.75 -30.53
C ALA A 418 16.72 -8.28 -30.21
N ALA A 419 16.75 -9.54 -29.79
CA ALA A 419 17.87 -10.23 -29.15
C ALA A 419 19.20 -10.05 -29.88
N LYS A 420 20.19 -9.47 -29.18
CA LYS A 420 21.58 -9.85 -29.42
C LYS A 420 21.74 -11.25 -28.84
N ASN A 421 21.51 -12.27 -29.68
CA ASN A 421 21.90 -13.65 -29.39
C ASN A 421 23.42 -13.76 -29.28
#